data_AF-A0A229P5F6-F1
#
_entry.id   AF-A0A229P5F6-F1
#
_cell.length_a   1.000
_cell.length_b   1.000
_cell.length_c   1.000
_cell.angle_alpha   90.00
_cell.angle_beta   90.00
_cell.angle_gamma   90.00
#
_symmetry.space_group_name_H-M   'P 1'
#
loop_
_entity.id
_entity.type
_entity.pdbx_description
1 polymer ?
#
loop_
_entity_poly.entity_id
_entity_poly.type
_entity_poly.pdbx_seq_one_letter_code
_entity_poly.pdbx_strand_id
1 'polypeptide(L)'
;MFPLMMTTTLLWLIVVLIIFQGGVAQSGAARASEAAVLHWDNSKRGASGLPAAGVDDGLYWRLAEDNLLQGLLQLASPEDGQQASVTVALPLPVGGNGAAAGSLTAIKLGKAGSRLSPQLHGEMMYKRGVLNRQAETRLRLPMGIPSRSGKSGEVRASAIVTDPVEFIRSVDLVRYYTAKFQASRDMKAASAGKALKDYAAGRP
;
A
#
# COMPACT_ATOMS: atom_id res chain seq x y z
N MET A 1 -33.70 43.26 -4.31
CA MET A 1 -32.62 43.31 -3.30
C MET A 1 -32.50 42.00 -2.53
N PHE A 2 -33.55 41.53 -1.84
CA PHE A 2 -33.55 40.23 -1.14
C PHE A 2 -33.10 39.00 -1.97
N PRO A 3 -33.60 38.76 -3.21
CA PRO A 3 -33.20 37.57 -3.97
C PRO A 3 -31.72 37.59 -4.39
N LEU A 4 -31.13 38.77 -4.60
CA LEU A 4 -29.72 38.89 -4.96
C LEU A 4 -28.81 38.54 -3.78
N MET A 5 -29.14 39.01 -2.59
CA MET A 5 -28.37 38.69 -1.38
C MET A 5 -28.46 37.20 -1.04
N MET A 6 -29.64 36.59 -1.23
CA MET A 6 -29.85 35.16 -1.02
C MET A 6 -29.04 34.30 -2.00
N THR A 7 -29.00 34.66 -3.28
CA THR A 7 -28.20 33.91 -4.26
C THR A 7 -26.71 34.05 -4.02
N THR A 8 -26.23 35.25 -3.68
CA THR A 8 -24.81 35.48 -3.34
C THR A 8 -24.38 34.67 -2.11
N THR A 9 -25.20 34.62 -1.05
CA THR A 9 -24.89 33.81 0.13
C THR A 9 -24.95 32.31 -0.15
N LEU A 10 -25.92 31.84 -0.94
CA LEU A 10 -26.00 30.42 -1.32
C LEU A 10 -24.78 29.99 -2.15
N LEU A 11 -24.32 30.83 -3.07
CA LEU A 11 -23.08 30.57 -3.82
C LEU A 11 -21.86 30.47 -2.90
N TRP A 12 -21.75 31.37 -1.93
CA TRP A 12 -20.68 31.30 -0.93
C TRP A 12 -20.74 30.01 -0.10
N LEU A 13 -21.92 29.57 0.31
CA LEU A 13 -22.10 28.31 1.05
C LEU A 13 -21.67 27.10 0.21
N ILE A 14 -22.01 27.07 -1.08
CA ILE A 14 -21.58 26.00 -1.99
C ILE A 14 -20.06 25.97 -2.12
N VAL A 15 -19.41 27.13 -2.27
CA VAL A 15 -17.93 27.21 -2.35
C VAL A 15 -17.27 26.70 -1.07
N VAL A 16 -17.76 27.13 0.09
CA VAL A 16 -17.23 26.65 1.39
C VAL A 16 -17.42 25.15 1.54
N LEU A 17 -18.56 24.60 1.13
CA LEU A 17 -18.83 23.17 1.16
C LEU A 17 -17.86 22.38 0.26
N ILE A 18 -17.56 22.88 -0.94
CA ILE A 18 -16.60 22.25 -1.86
C ILE A 18 -15.20 22.19 -1.23
N ILE A 19 -14.74 23.31 -0.66
CA ILE A 19 -13.44 23.38 0.02
C ILE A 19 -13.39 22.40 1.20
N PHE A 20 -14.45 22.37 2.01
CA PHE A 20 -14.57 21.47 3.15
C PHE A 20 -14.47 20.00 2.73
N GLN A 21 -15.22 19.58 1.70
CA GLN A 21 -15.18 18.20 1.19
C GLN A 21 -13.79 17.82 0.68
N GLY A 22 -13.10 18.71 -0.02
CA GLY A 22 -11.71 18.50 -0.45
C GLY A 22 -10.76 18.29 0.74
N GLY A 23 -10.90 19.09 1.80
CA GLY A 23 -10.11 18.96 3.03
C GLY A 23 -10.37 17.65 3.78
N VAL A 24 -11.63 17.21 3.87
CA VAL A 24 -12.00 15.92 4.46
C VAL A 24 -11.40 14.76 3.65
N ALA A 25 -11.48 14.80 2.33
CA ALA A 25 -10.88 13.79 1.46
C ALA A 25 -9.34 13.75 1.58
N GLN A 26 -8.67 14.91 1.62
CA GLN A 26 -7.20 14.99 1.75
C GLN A 26 -6.71 14.47 3.10
N SER A 27 -7.36 14.90 4.18
CA SER A 27 -7.00 14.42 5.52
C SER A 27 -7.31 12.93 5.71
N GLY A 28 -8.40 12.43 5.11
CA GLY A 28 -8.71 11.01 5.04
C GLY A 28 -7.63 10.22 4.32
N ALA A 29 -7.27 10.64 3.10
CA ALA A 29 -6.23 9.99 2.30
C ALA A 29 -4.88 9.94 3.05
N ALA A 30 -4.46 11.06 3.66
CA ALA A 30 -3.22 11.13 4.43
C ALA A 30 -3.22 10.15 5.61
N ARG A 31 -4.28 10.16 6.44
CA ARG A 31 -4.42 9.25 7.59
C ARG A 31 -4.42 7.79 7.17
N ALA A 32 -5.05 7.45 6.05
CA ALA A 32 -5.08 6.08 5.55
C ALA A 32 -3.69 5.62 5.06
N SER A 33 -2.99 6.48 4.31
CA SER A 33 -1.61 6.19 3.86
C SER A 33 -0.65 6.02 5.03
N GLU A 34 -0.70 6.92 6.03
CA GLU A 34 0.13 6.84 7.23
C GLU A 34 -0.21 5.61 8.08
N ALA A 35 -1.51 5.32 8.28
CA ALA A 35 -1.94 4.14 9.01
C ALA A 35 -1.43 2.84 8.35
N ALA A 36 -1.40 2.78 7.02
CA ALA A 36 -0.88 1.64 6.28
C ALA A 36 0.61 1.42 6.56
N VAL A 37 1.40 2.50 6.55
CA VAL A 37 2.84 2.44 6.85
C VAL A 37 3.13 2.07 8.31
N LEU A 38 2.38 2.64 9.26
CA LEU A 38 2.61 2.44 10.70
C LEU A 38 2.42 0.99 11.16
N HIS A 39 1.57 0.23 10.46
CA HIS A 39 1.30 -1.18 10.77
C HIS A 39 1.91 -2.10 9.70
N TRP A 40 2.83 -1.57 8.89
CA TRP A 40 3.37 -2.29 7.76
C TRP A 40 4.20 -3.50 8.18
N ASP A 41 4.87 -3.40 9.32
CA ASP A 41 5.66 -4.50 9.88
C ASP A 41 4.79 -5.70 10.28
N ASN A 42 3.64 -5.45 10.90
CA ASN A 42 2.77 -6.49 11.43
C ASN A 42 1.28 -6.14 11.32
N SER A 43 0.56 -6.96 10.55
CA SER A 43 -0.88 -6.85 10.29
C SER A 43 -1.74 -7.03 11.56
N LYS A 44 -1.19 -7.63 12.62
CA LYS A 44 -1.88 -7.98 13.87
C LYS A 44 -1.76 -6.90 14.95
N ARG A 45 -0.99 -5.83 14.72
CA ARG A 45 -0.89 -4.68 15.66
C ARG A 45 -2.28 -4.08 15.94
N GLY A 46 -2.62 -3.95 17.22
CA GLY A 46 -3.87 -3.32 17.66
C GLY A 46 -3.80 -1.79 17.62
N ALA A 47 -4.85 -1.11 18.09
CA ALA A 47 -4.85 0.35 18.25
C ALA A 47 -3.79 0.84 19.26
N SER A 48 -3.38 -0.02 20.19
CA SER A 48 -2.28 0.21 21.14
C SER A 48 -0.89 0.20 20.50
N GLY A 49 -0.80 -0.14 19.21
CA GLY A 49 0.46 -0.18 18.47
C GLY A 49 1.24 -1.47 18.64
N LEU A 50 0.97 -2.34 19.62
CA LEU A 50 1.65 -3.63 19.79
C LEU A 50 0.76 -4.80 19.35
N PRO A 51 1.35 -5.87 18.77
CA PRO A 51 0.64 -7.13 18.59
C PRO A 51 0.50 -7.86 19.94
N ALA A 52 -0.48 -8.78 20.03
CA ALA A 52 -0.57 -9.68 21.18
C ALA A 52 0.64 -10.63 21.18
N ALA A 53 1.13 -11.00 22.36
CA ALA A 53 2.28 -11.89 22.49
C ALA A 53 2.06 -13.21 21.73
N GLY A 54 2.98 -13.54 20.82
CA GLY A 54 2.92 -14.76 20.00
C GLY A 54 2.03 -14.66 18.75
N VAL A 55 1.47 -13.48 18.43
CA VAL A 55 0.62 -13.27 17.25
C VAL A 55 1.29 -12.28 16.31
N ASP A 56 2.19 -12.79 15.47
CA ASP A 56 2.94 -11.99 14.50
C ASP A 56 2.77 -12.49 13.07
N ASP A 57 2.97 -11.60 12.11
CA ASP A 57 3.17 -12.00 10.71
C ASP A 57 4.50 -12.77 10.59
N GLY A 58 4.55 -13.79 9.73
CA GLY A 58 5.75 -14.60 9.56
C GLY A 58 6.96 -13.78 9.12
N LEU A 59 8.12 -13.96 9.75
CA LEU A 59 9.32 -13.12 9.57
C LEU A 59 9.72 -12.88 8.09
N TYR A 60 9.46 -13.85 7.21
CA TYR A 60 9.84 -13.83 5.81
C TYR A 60 8.68 -13.55 4.85
N TRP A 61 7.53 -13.07 5.33
CA TRP A 61 6.35 -12.79 4.50
C TRP A 61 6.67 -11.85 3.32
N ARG A 62 7.65 -10.95 3.49
CA ARG A 62 8.09 -10.02 2.43
C ARG A 62 8.86 -10.68 1.30
N LEU A 63 9.57 -11.77 1.59
CA LEU A 63 10.28 -12.52 0.57
C LEU A 63 9.28 -13.34 -0.26
N ALA A 64 8.26 -13.88 0.43
CA ALA A 64 7.20 -14.69 -0.13
C ALA A 64 6.22 -13.91 -1.01
N GLU A 65 5.63 -12.86 -0.45
CA GLU A 65 4.47 -12.19 -1.05
C GLU A 65 4.80 -10.82 -1.63
N ASP A 66 5.87 -10.21 -1.12
CA ASP A 66 6.30 -8.87 -1.49
C ASP A 66 7.43 -8.92 -2.56
N ASN A 67 7.68 -10.07 -3.20
CA ASN A 67 8.66 -10.26 -4.29
C ASN A 67 10.02 -9.55 -4.08
N LEU A 68 10.42 -9.36 -2.82
CA LEU A 68 11.53 -8.47 -2.44
C LEU A 68 12.85 -9.02 -2.98
N LEU A 69 13.01 -10.34 -2.90
CA LEU A 69 14.15 -11.07 -3.46
C LEU A 69 14.29 -10.86 -4.96
N GLN A 70 13.18 -10.86 -5.70
CA GLN A 70 13.22 -10.68 -7.15
C GLN A 70 13.73 -9.28 -7.50
N GLY A 71 13.28 -8.24 -6.79
CA GLY A 71 13.78 -6.88 -6.99
C GLY A 71 15.25 -6.70 -6.63
N LEU A 72 15.73 -7.33 -5.55
CA LEU A 72 17.15 -7.26 -5.16
C LEU A 72 18.07 -8.12 -6.04
N LEU A 73 17.60 -9.28 -6.51
CA LEU A 73 18.34 -10.13 -7.46
C LEU A 73 18.37 -9.50 -8.86
N GLN A 74 17.30 -8.81 -9.29
CA GLN A 74 17.30 -8.00 -10.52
C GLN A 74 18.21 -6.77 -10.42
N LEU A 75 18.42 -6.22 -9.22
CA LEU A 75 19.46 -5.20 -9.03
C LEU A 75 20.87 -5.77 -9.25
N ALA A 76 21.07 -7.07 -9.00
CA ALA A 76 22.30 -7.79 -9.31
C ALA A 76 22.39 -8.29 -10.78
N SER A 77 21.25 -8.39 -11.48
CA SER A 77 21.14 -8.81 -12.89
C SER A 77 20.09 -7.96 -13.63
N PRO A 78 20.52 -6.98 -14.45
CA PRO A 78 19.63 -5.96 -15.02
C PRO A 78 18.82 -6.50 -16.20
N GLU A 79 17.76 -7.26 -15.93
CA GLU A 79 16.72 -7.59 -16.91
C GLU A 79 15.35 -7.19 -16.36
N ASP A 80 14.73 -6.22 -17.05
CA ASP A 80 13.40 -5.63 -16.85
C ASP A 80 12.92 -5.38 -15.41
N GLY A 81 13.08 -4.13 -14.96
CA GLY A 81 12.56 -3.64 -13.69
C GLY A 81 11.04 -3.51 -13.68
N GLN A 82 10.31 -4.60 -13.43
CA GLN A 82 8.87 -4.52 -13.16
C GLN A 82 8.59 -3.88 -11.79
N GLN A 83 7.91 -2.74 -11.81
CA GLN A 83 7.30 -2.16 -10.61
C GLN A 83 6.13 -3.03 -10.17
N ALA A 84 6.24 -3.65 -9.00
CA ALA A 84 5.13 -4.40 -8.41
C ALA A 84 4.23 -3.44 -7.63
N SER A 85 2.93 -3.44 -7.93
CA SER A 85 1.93 -2.69 -7.18
C SER A 85 0.75 -3.58 -6.77
N VAL A 86 0.27 -3.40 -5.54
CA VAL A 86 -0.95 -4.04 -5.03
C VAL A 86 -1.99 -2.96 -4.79
N THR A 87 -3.20 -3.13 -5.31
CA THR A 87 -4.29 -2.14 -5.21
C THR A 87 -5.51 -2.76 -4.53
N VAL A 88 -6.14 -1.99 -3.66
CA VAL A 88 -7.38 -2.34 -2.95
C VAL A 88 -8.40 -1.23 -3.17
N ALA A 89 -9.63 -1.58 -3.54
CA ALA A 89 -10.72 -0.62 -3.73
C ALA A 89 -11.35 -0.20 -2.39
N LEU A 90 -11.85 1.04 -2.33
CA LEU A 90 -12.50 1.65 -1.17
C LEU A 90 -13.92 2.14 -1.52
N PRO A 91 -14.89 2.05 -0.59
CA PRO A 91 -14.80 1.40 0.73
C PRO A 91 -14.74 -0.13 0.60
N LEU A 92 -14.23 -0.80 1.64
CA LEU A 92 -14.19 -2.26 1.68
C LEU A 92 -15.62 -2.83 1.83
N PRO A 93 -15.93 -3.98 1.20
CA PRO A 93 -17.22 -4.63 1.35
C PRO A 93 -17.53 -4.96 2.82
N VAL A 94 -18.69 -4.52 3.32
CA VAL A 94 -19.15 -4.81 4.69
C VAL A 94 -19.51 -6.30 4.79
N GLY A 95 -18.95 -7.00 5.77
CA GLY A 95 -19.25 -8.43 6.03
C GLY A 95 -18.53 -9.43 5.13
N GLY A 96 -17.77 -8.96 4.13
CA GLY A 96 -16.74 -9.77 3.50
C GLY A 96 -15.45 -9.64 4.29
N ASN A 97 -14.65 -10.70 4.38
CA ASN A 97 -13.21 -10.54 4.41
C ASN A 97 -12.83 -9.75 3.14
N GLY A 98 -12.94 -8.42 3.15
CA GLY A 98 -12.69 -7.53 2.02
C GLY A 98 -11.25 -7.60 1.51
N ALA A 99 -10.39 -8.35 2.20
CA ALA A 99 -9.27 -9.04 1.59
C ALA A 99 -9.80 -10.26 0.83
N ALA A 100 -10.29 -10.06 -0.40
CA ALA A 100 -10.45 -11.16 -1.35
C ALA A 100 -9.16 -11.98 -1.31
N ALA A 101 -9.23 -13.22 -0.81
CA ALA A 101 -8.19 -14.26 -0.75
C ALA A 101 -6.84 -13.87 -1.38
N GLY A 102 -6.14 -12.93 -0.75
CA GLY A 102 -5.13 -12.13 -1.43
C GLY A 102 -4.01 -11.76 -0.48
N SER A 103 -2.86 -11.44 -1.06
CA SER A 103 -1.60 -11.17 -0.34
C SER A 103 -1.82 -10.37 0.96
N LEU A 104 -1.05 -10.69 1.99
CA LEU A 104 -0.91 -9.98 3.24
C LEU A 104 -0.75 -8.47 3.04
N THR A 105 -0.12 -8.05 1.95
CA THR A 105 -0.08 -6.65 1.51
C THR A 105 -1.48 -6.05 1.31
N ALA A 106 -2.38 -6.74 0.60
CA ALA A 106 -3.77 -6.32 0.43
C ALA A 106 -4.54 -6.31 1.76
N ILE A 107 -4.27 -7.26 2.66
CA ILE A 107 -4.85 -7.28 4.02
C ILE A 107 -4.41 -6.04 4.82
N LYS A 108 -3.12 -5.69 4.80
CA LYS A 108 -2.58 -4.51 5.47
C LYS A 108 -3.17 -3.21 4.92
N LEU A 109 -3.29 -3.11 3.59
CA LEU A 109 -3.95 -1.99 2.93
C LEU A 109 -5.44 -1.90 3.32
N GLY A 110 -6.16 -3.02 3.30
CA GLY A 110 -7.57 -3.07 3.70
C GLY A 110 -7.77 -2.64 5.16
N LYS A 111 -6.90 -3.07 6.08
CA LYS A 111 -6.99 -2.69 7.50
C LYS A 111 -6.77 -1.18 7.72
N ALA A 112 -5.93 -0.54 6.91
CA ALA A 112 -5.77 0.91 6.97
C ALA A 112 -6.96 1.63 6.28
N GLY A 113 -7.48 1.07 5.19
CA GLY A 113 -8.68 1.57 4.50
C GLY A 113 -9.96 1.49 5.33
N SER A 114 -10.09 0.52 6.24
CA SER A 114 -11.28 0.37 7.09
C SER A 114 -11.46 1.51 8.12
N ARG A 115 -10.44 2.35 8.31
CA ARG A 115 -10.50 3.55 9.15
C ARG A 115 -11.14 4.75 8.45
N LEU A 116 -11.35 4.67 7.13
CA LEU A 116 -12.00 5.71 6.35
C LEU A 116 -13.52 5.67 6.51
N SER A 117 -14.17 6.83 6.37
CA SER A 117 -15.63 6.90 6.27
C SER A 117 -16.11 6.08 5.07
N PRO A 118 -17.19 5.29 5.18
CA PRO A 118 -17.74 4.52 4.07
C PRO A 118 -18.26 5.38 2.91
N GLN A 119 -18.42 6.69 3.13
CA GLN A 119 -18.81 7.67 2.12
C GLN A 119 -17.66 8.05 1.17
N LEU A 120 -16.42 7.69 1.52
CA LEU A 120 -15.23 7.98 0.72
C LEU A 120 -14.91 6.81 -0.19
N HIS A 121 -14.97 7.07 -1.50
CA HIS A 121 -14.69 6.08 -2.54
C HIS A 121 -13.33 6.31 -3.16
N GLY A 122 -12.66 5.24 -3.57
CA GLY A 122 -11.35 5.36 -4.21
C GLY A 122 -10.57 4.06 -4.19
N GLU A 123 -9.25 4.19 -4.13
CA GLU A 123 -8.32 3.07 -4.10
C GLU A 123 -7.15 3.34 -3.15
N MET A 124 -6.60 2.28 -2.59
CA MET A 124 -5.35 2.32 -1.85
C MET A 124 -4.36 1.36 -2.50
N MET A 125 -3.15 1.85 -2.74
CA MET A 125 -2.13 1.17 -3.49
C MET A 125 -0.86 1.06 -2.65
N TYR A 126 -0.19 -0.08 -2.72
CA TYR A 126 1.19 -0.20 -2.33
C TYR A 126 2.06 -0.23 -3.59
N LYS A 127 3.02 0.67 -3.67
CA LYS A 127 4.00 0.74 -4.76
C LYS A 127 5.37 0.37 -4.24
N ARG A 128 5.99 -0.60 -4.92
CA ARG A 128 7.34 -1.04 -4.67
C ARG A 128 8.25 -0.62 -5.81
N GLY A 129 9.15 0.33 -5.52
CA GLY A 129 10.35 0.57 -6.31
C GLY A 129 11.54 -0.20 -5.73
N VAL A 130 12.66 -0.13 -6.45
CA VAL A 130 13.94 -0.73 -6.02
C VAL A 130 14.46 -0.05 -4.74
N LEU A 131 14.32 1.28 -4.66
CA LEU A 131 14.83 2.10 -3.56
C LEU A 131 13.73 2.62 -2.63
N ASN A 132 12.51 2.83 -3.13
CA ASN A 132 11.42 3.40 -2.38
C ASN A 132 10.22 2.45 -2.31
N ARG A 133 9.55 2.44 -1.16
CA ARG A 133 8.32 1.70 -0.92
C ARG A 133 7.33 2.70 -0.36
N GLN A 134 6.12 2.74 -0.90
CA GLN A 134 5.12 3.71 -0.47
C GLN A 134 3.71 3.13 -0.52
N ALA A 135 2.92 3.50 0.48
CA ALA A 135 1.47 3.38 0.43
C ALA A 135 0.90 4.68 -0.14
N GLU A 136 0.00 4.60 -1.11
CA GLU A 136 -0.68 5.72 -1.73
C GLU A 136 -2.20 5.51 -1.60
N THR A 137 -2.91 6.52 -1.11
CA THR A 137 -4.37 6.54 -1.07
C THR A 137 -4.88 7.58 -2.06
N ARG A 138 -5.81 7.15 -2.91
CA ARG A 138 -6.52 8.02 -3.85
C ARG A 138 -8.00 8.01 -3.52
N LEU A 139 -8.58 9.17 -3.26
CA LEU A 139 -9.99 9.32 -2.96
C LEU A 139 -10.64 10.23 -3.99
N ARG A 140 -11.84 9.85 -4.42
CA ARG A 140 -12.69 10.68 -5.29
C ARG A 140 -13.44 11.68 -4.42
N LEU A 141 -13.53 12.93 -4.86
CA LEU A 141 -14.41 13.89 -4.19
C LEU A 141 -15.87 13.43 -4.36
N PRO A 142 -16.71 13.50 -3.31
CA PRO A 142 -18.13 13.14 -3.40
C PRO A 142 -18.91 13.98 -4.41
N MET A 143 -18.54 15.27 -4.54
CA MET A 143 -19.09 16.16 -5.55
C MET A 143 -18.28 16.05 -6.84
N GLY A 144 -18.90 15.50 -7.88
CA GLY A 144 -18.33 15.47 -9.23
C GLY A 144 -18.25 16.88 -9.82
N ILE A 145 -17.18 17.61 -9.51
CA ILE A 145 -16.87 18.85 -10.24
C ILE A 145 -16.50 18.40 -11.67
N PRO A 146 -17.27 18.78 -12.71
CA PRO A 146 -16.94 18.41 -14.07
C PRO A 146 -15.62 19.09 -14.43
N SER A 147 -14.54 18.31 -14.47
CA SER A 147 -13.27 18.78 -14.99
C SER A 147 -13.33 18.75 -16.50
N ARG A 148 -13.04 19.89 -17.13
CA ARG A 148 -12.91 20.02 -18.59
C ARG A 148 -11.82 19.10 -19.18
N SER A 149 -10.95 18.54 -18.33
CA SER A 149 -9.87 17.62 -18.72
C SER A 149 -10.20 16.14 -18.53
N GLY A 150 -11.42 15.77 -18.13
CA GLY A 150 -11.81 14.37 -17.86
C GLY A 150 -11.16 13.73 -16.63
N LYS A 151 -10.29 14.45 -15.91
CA LYS A 151 -9.74 14.01 -14.61
C LYS A 151 -10.73 14.41 -13.54
N SER A 152 -11.55 13.48 -13.07
CA SER A 152 -12.42 13.70 -11.92
C SER A 152 -11.59 14.25 -10.75
N GLY A 153 -12.16 15.11 -9.93
CA GLY A 153 -11.51 15.58 -8.71
C GLY A 153 -11.07 14.39 -7.86
N GLU A 154 -9.77 14.11 -7.88
CA GLU A 154 -9.13 13.07 -7.10
C GLU A 154 -8.15 13.72 -6.15
N VAL A 155 -8.15 13.20 -4.93
CA VAL A 155 -7.26 13.61 -3.87
C VAL A 155 -6.27 12.49 -3.62
N ARG A 156 -4.99 12.81 -3.52
CA ARG A 156 -3.90 11.83 -3.41
C ARG A 156 -3.04 12.15 -2.21
N ALA A 157 -2.75 11.13 -1.42
CA ALA A 157 -1.75 11.17 -0.37
C ALA A 157 -0.88 9.92 -0.45
N SER A 158 0.36 10.03 0.00
CA SER A 158 1.30 8.91 0.04
C SER A 158 2.20 8.98 1.25
N ALA A 159 2.54 7.83 1.82
CA ALA A 159 3.48 7.68 2.93
C ALA A 159 4.55 6.64 2.59
N ILE A 160 5.79 6.89 3.01
CA ILE A 160 6.93 6.02 2.73
C ILE A 160 7.02 4.92 3.78
N VAL A 161 7.10 3.67 3.33
CA VAL A 161 7.34 2.51 4.20
C VAL A 161 8.81 2.49 4.61
N THR A 162 9.06 2.66 5.91
CA THR A 162 10.42 2.61 6.49
C THR A 162 10.52 1.42 7.43
N ASP A 163 11.35 0.44 7.07
CA ASP A 163 11.64 -0.74 7.90
C ASP A 163 13.14 -1.10 7.78
N PRO A 164 13.99 -0.46 8.61
CA PRO A 164 15.43 -0.60 8.48
C PRO A 164 15.91 -2.01 8.85
N VAL A 165 15.25 -2.67 9.80
CA VAL A 165 15.63 -4.01 10.27
C VAL A 165 15.43 -5.05 9.17
N GLU A 166 14.28 -5.03 8.49
CA GLU A 166 14.02 -5.93 7.37
C GLU A 166 14.91 -5.63 6.15
N PHE A 167 15.28 -4.37 5.94
CA PHE A 167 16.21 -4.01 4.87
C PHE A 167 17.58 -4.66 5.10
N ILE A 168 18.16 -4.53 6.29
CA ILE A 168 19.45 -5.14 6.65
C ILE A 168 19.38 -6.66 6.50
N ARG A 169 18.31 -7.30 7.01
CA ARG A 169 18.14 -8.75 6.88
C ARG A 169 18.07 -9.21 5.43
N SER A 170 17.35 -8.47 4.59
CA SER A 170 17.20 -8.81 3.17
C SER A 170 18.52 -8.67 2.42
N VAL A 171 19.28 -7.62 2.69
CA VAL A 171 20.59 -7.38 2.07
C VAL A 171 21.61 -8.44 2.50
N ASP A 172 21.68 -8.77 3.78
CA ASP A 172 22.61 -9.80 4.26
C ASP A 172 22.25 -11.18 3.72
N LEU A 173 20.96 -11.51 3.64
CA LEU A 173 20.48 -12.74 3.00
C LEU A 173 20.89 -12.80 1.54
N VAL A 174 20.68 -11.73 0.76
CA VAL A 174 21.11 -11.68 -0.65
C VAL A 174 22.63 -11.83 -0.74
N ARG A 175 23.42 -11.15 0.09
CA ARG A 175 24.88 -11.28 0.11
C ARG A 175 25.34 -12.70 0.42
N TYR A 176 24.75 -13.32 1.44
CA TYR A 176 25.09 -14.67 1.86
C TYR A 176 24.78 -15.69 0.76
N TYR A 177 23.58 -15.62 0.17
CA TYR A 177 23.18 -16.56 -0.88
C TYR A 177 23.95 -16.33 -2.18
N THR A 178 24.20 -15.07 -2.57
CA THR A 178 25.02 -14.78 -3.76
C THR A 178 26.45 -15.31 -3.61
N ALA A 179 27.10 -15.11 -2.45
CA ALA A 179 28.41 -15.68 -2.18
C ALA A 179 28.39 -17.22 -2.19
N LYS A 180 27.35 -17.82 -1.59
CA LYS A 180 27.17 -19.28 -1.59
C LYS A 180 26.99 -19.86 -3.00
N PHE A 181 26.24 -19.17 -3.86
CA PHE A 181 26.04 -19.58 -5.25
C PHE A 181 27.30 -19.40 -6.10
N GLN A 182 28.09 -18.35 -5.88
CA GLN A 182 29.38 -18.20 -6.56
C GLN A 182 30.38 -19.31 -6.14
N ALA A 183 30.31 -19.77 -4.89
CA ALA A 183 31.13 -20.88 -4.41
C ALA A 183 30.64 -22.26 -4.90
N SER A 184 29.34 -22.40 -5.20
CA SER A 184 28.72 -23.65 -5.65
C SER A 184 28.52 -23.65 -7.17
N ARG A 185 29.47 -24.22 -7.92
CA ARG A 185 29.48 -24.24 -9.40
C ARG A 185 28.23 -24.87 -10.07
N ASP A 186 27.36 -25.56 -9.33
CA ASP A 186 26.20 -26.31 -9.86
C ASP A 186 24.83 -25.63 -9.68
N MET A 187 24.71 -24.49 -9.01
CA MET A 187 23.40 -23.85 -8.74
C MET A 187 23.21 -22.50 -9.46
N LYS A 188 22.27 -22.45 -10.42
CA LYS A 188 21.88 -21.22 -11.12
C LYS A 188 20.99 -20.33 -10.24
N ALA A 189 21.28 -19.03 -10.14
CA ALA A 189 20.52 -18.08 -9.32
C ALA A 189 19.00 -18.04 -9.64
N ALA A 190 18.63 -18.28 -10.90
CA ALA A 190 17.24 -18.30 -11.34
C ALA A 190 16.41 -19.48 -10.77
N SER A 191 17.02 -20.65 -10.53
CA SER A 191 16.30 -21.80 -9.95
C SER A 191 16.08 -21.63 -8.44
N ALA A 192 16.98 -20.93 -7.74
CA ALA A 192 16.82 -20.60 -6.33
C ALA A 192 15.65 -19.64 -6.08
N GLY A 193 15.47 -18.63 -6.95
CA GLY A 193 14.33 -17.72 -6.87
C GLY A 193 12.98 -18.43 -7.03
N LYS A 194 12.95 -19.52 -7.81
CA LYS A 194 11.77 -20.37 -7.98
C LYS A 194 11.52 -21.25 -6.74
N ALA A 195 12.56 -21.92 -6.23
CA ALA A 195 12.46 -22.76 -5.03
C ALA A 195 12.04 -21.96 -3.77
N LEU A 196 12.50 -20.72 -3.63
CA LEU A 196 12.07 -19.82 -2.55
C LEU A 196 10.61 -19.41 -2.67
N LYS A 197 10.09 -19.21 -3.89
CA LYS A 197 8.67 -18.95 -4.13
C LYS A 197 7.80 -20.18 -3.83
N ASP A 198 8.28 -21.37 -4.18
CA ASP A 198 7.57 -22.62 -3.92
C ASP A 198 7.51 -22.91 -2.40
N TYR A 199 8.63 -22.76 -1.69
CA TYR A 199 8.69 -22.86 -0.22
C TYR A 199 7.81 -21.82 0.48
N ALA A 200 7.85 -20.57 0.01
CA ALA A 200 7.01 -19.48 0.49
C ALA A 200 5.50 -19.73 0.28
N ALA A 201 5.14 -20.43 -0.80
CA ALA A 201 3.76 -20.80 -1.11
C ALA A 201 3.30 -22.08 -0.39
N GLY A 202 4.15 -22.69 0.45
CA GLY A 202 3.86 -23.93 1.15
C GLY A 202 3.75 -25.14 0.22
N ARG A 203 4.32 -25.08 -0.99
CA ARG A 203 4.40 -26.21 -1.91
C ARG A 203 5.80 -26.84 -1.80
N PRO A 204 5.90 -28.14 -1.50
CA PRO A 204 7.19 -28.83 -1.42
C PRO A 204 7.90 -28.87 -2.77
#